data_AF-X1FCW4-F1
#
_entry.id   AF-X1FCW4-F1
#
_cell.length_a   1.000
_cell.length_b   1.000
_cell.length_c   1.000
_cell.angle_alpha   90.00
_cell.angle_beta   90.00
_cell.angle_gamma   90.00
#
_symmetry.space_group_name_H-M   'P 1'
#
loop_
_entity.id
_entity.type
_entity.pdbx_description
1 polymer ?
#
loop_
_entity_poly.entity_id
_entity_poly.type
_entity_poly.pdbx_seq_one_letter_code
_entity_poly.pdbx_strand_id
1 'polypeptide(L)'
;KTGNPYLRPQFTQSIELAYKKTRGGGSAYLSGFYRIIDDIFSRVYTSDTISDYTIVHTIPQNLGQGTNLGFELTFEQSVNDQWNLNGSFNWYQNTVNSFSGIHIYPYPQDFEFGESKNNTWNIKLNTNIKLPWKTEFQLAGYLLCTRYIPAGGN
;
A
#
# COMPACT_ATOMS: atom_id res chain seq x y z
N LYS A 1 -28.37 -2.34 -5.21
CA LYS A 1 -27.36 -2.13 -4.15
C LYS A 1 -28.05 -2.39 -2.81
N THR A 2 -27.50 -3.25 -1.97
CA THR A 2 -28.10 -3.63 -0.69
C THR A 2 -27.12 -3.25 0.42
N GLY A 3 -27.61 -2.68 1.51
CA GLY A 3 -26.81 -2.37 2.69
C GLY A 3 -26.67 -3.59 3.60
N ASN A 4 -25.66 -3.58 4.47
CA ASN A 4 -25.52 -4.58 5.53
C ASN A 4 -25.72 -3.88 6.88
N PRO A 5 -26.86 -4.11 7.58
CA PRO A 5 -27.12 -3.48 8.87
C PRO A 5 -26.27 -4.07 10.02
N TYR A 6 -25.57 -5.18 9.80
CA TYR A 6 -24.71 -5.85 10.78
C TYR A 6 -23.23 -5.42 10.71
N LEU A 7 -22.94 -4.32 9.99
CA LEU A 7 -21.59 -3.81 9.89
C LEU A 7 -21.05 -3.39 11.26
N ARG A 8 -19.84 -3.85 11.55
CA ARG A 8 -19.06 -3.46 12.71
C ARG A 8 -18.10 -2.32 12.34
N PRO A 9 -17.75 -1.44 13.30
CA PRO A 9 -16.68 -0.47 13.10
C PRO A 9 -15.36 -1.16 12.75
N GLN A 10 -14.61 -0.59 11.81
CA GLN A 10 -13.23 -1.00 11.54
C GLN A 10 -12.31 -0.30 12.55
N PHE A 11 -11.49 -1.06 13.27
CA PHE A 11 -10.47 -0.50 14.16
C PHE A 11 -9.10 -0.57 13.50
N THR A 12 -8.27 0.43 13.73
CA THR A 12 -6.92 0.50 13.17
C THR A 12 -5.95 0.96 14.24
N GLN A 13 -4.94 0.15 14.50
CA GLN A 13 -3.87 0.43 15.45
C GLN A 13 -2.55 0.51 14.68
N SER A 14 -1.72 1.51 14.96
CA SER A 14 -0.43 1.67 14.29
C SER A 14 0.68 1.98 15.26
N ILE A 15 1.82 1.32 15.06
CA ILE A 15 3.07 1.58 15.75
C ILE A 15 4.06 2.08 14.70
N GLU A 16 4.73 3.18 14.99
CA GLU A 16 5.69 3.82 14.09
C GLU A 16 6.99 4.11 14.85
N LEU A 17 8.11 3.89 14.18
CA LEU A 17 9.44 4.26 14.65
C LEU A 17 10.16 5.03 13.55
N ALA A 18 10.62 6.23 13.87
CA ALA A 18 11.35 7.09 12.95
C ALA A 18 12.64 7.62 13.58
N TYR A 19 13.68 7.73 12.76
CA TYR A 19 14.97 8.28 13.12
C TYR A 19 15.46 9.23 12.04
N LYS A 20 15.81 10.46 12.44
CA LYS A 20 16.43 11.46 11.57
C LYS A 20 17.79 11.83 12.11
N LYS A 21 18.78 11.91 11.23
CA LYS A 21 20.13 12.37 11.55
C LYS A 21 20.59 13.38 10.53
N THR A 22 20.99 14.56 11.01
CA THR A 22 21.57 15.63 10.19
C THR A 22 23.03 15.79 10.58
N ARG A 23 23.95 15.68 9.61
CA ARG A 23 25.39 15.91 9.83
C ARG A 23 26.03 16.37 8.52
N GLY A 24 26.95 17.35 8.62
CA GLY A 24 27.89 17.72 7.57
C GLY A 24 27.29 17.86 6.17
N GLY A 25 26.49 18.89 5.94
CA GLY A 25 25.92 19.18 4.61
C GLY A 25 24.85 18.18 4.13
N GLY A 26 24.34 17.32 5.01
CA GLY A 26 23.33 16.34 4.63
C GLY A 26 22.42 15.91 5.78
N SER A 27 21.37 15.17 5.41
CA SER A 27 20.46 14.53 6.35
C SER A 27 20.01 13.16 5.85
N ALA A 28 19.74 12.26 6.79
CA ALA A 28 19.16 10.95 6.51
C ALA A 28 17.96 10.76 7.45
N TYR A 29 16.89 10.20 6.89
CA TYR A 29 15.67 9.86 7.60
C TYR A 29 15.32 8.40 7.31
N LEU A 30 15.02 7.67 8.36
CA LEU A 30 14.60 6.29 8.32
C LEU A 30 13.32 6.16 9.13
N SER A 31 12.31 5.48 8.60
CA SER A 31 11.13 5.13 9.37
C SER A 31 10.60 3.77 9.00
N GLY A 32 9.90 3.17 9.94
CA GLY A 32 9.11 1.97 9.72
C GLY A 32 7.82 2.05 10.52
N PHE A 33 6.76 1.49 9.97
CA PHE A 33 5.48 1.39 10.65
C PHE A 33 4.88 0.01 10.48
N TYR A 34 4.12 -0.39 11.49
CA TYR A 34 3.28 -1.58 11.45
C TYR A 34 1.87 -1.20 11.88
N ARG A 35 0.89 -1.52 11.05
CA ARG A 35 -0.52 -1.23 11.26
C ARG A 35 -1.31 -2.52 11.27
N ILE A 36 -2.17 -2.68 12.26
CA ILE A 36 -3.11 -3.78 12.41
C ILE A 36 -4.50 -3.19 12.17
N ILE A 37 -5.28 -3.85 11.32
CA ILE A 37 -6.64 -3.44 10.96
C ILE A 37 -7.57 -4.60 11.31
N ASP A 38 -8.49 -4.34 12.24
CA ASP A 38 -9.54 -5.27 12.64
C ASP A 38 -10.84 -4.90 11.91
N ASP A 39 -11.62 -5.91 11.53
CA ASP A 39 -12.92 -5.75 10.89
C ASP A 39 -12.88 -4.93 9.59
N ILE A 40 -11.94 -5.26 8.69
CA ILE A 40 -11.70 -4.54 7.43
C ILE A 40 -13.01 -4.36 6.65
N PHE A 41 -13.41 -3.12 6.42
CA PHE A 41 -14.59 -2.83 5.62
C PHE A 41 -14.29 -3.02 4.12
N SER A 42 -14.93 -4.00 3.48
CA SER A 42 -14.78 -4.24 2.04
C SER A 42 -16.12 -4.54 1.37
N ARG A 43 -16.10 -4.50 0.04
CA ARG A 43 -17.24 -4.79 -0.82
C ARG A 43 -17.05 -6.17 -1.43
N VAL A 44 -17.89 -7.12 -1.04
CA VAL A 44 -17.93 -8.45 -1.65
C VAL A 44 -18.85 -8.40 -2.87
N TYR A 45 -18.40 -8.98 -3.98
CA TYR A 45 -19.17 -9.13 -5.21
C TYR A 45 -19.68 -10.56 -5.29
N THR A 46 -20.98 -10.74 -5.47
CA THR A 46 -21.60 -12.06 -5.66
C THR A 46 -22.39 -12.06 -6.95
N SER A 47 -22.27 -13.12 -7.74
CA SER A 47 -23.08 -13.33 -8.94
C SER A 47 -24.32 -14.16 -8.59
N ASP A 48 -25.47 -13.76 -9.13
CA ASP A 48 -26.68 -14.59 -9.08
C ASP A 48 -26.47 -15.82 -9.99
N THR A 49 -26.47 -17.02 -9.40
CA THR A 49 -26.29 -18.28 -10.15
C THR A 49 -27.62 -18.89 -10.58
N ILE A 50 -28.76 -18.26 -10.26
CA ILE A 50 -30.12 -18.75 -10.56
C ILE A 50 -30.72 -18.02 -11.77
N SER A 51 -30.25 -16.81 -12.09
CA SER A 51 -30.72 -16.04 -13.25
C SER A 51 -29.93 -16.39 -14.53
N ASP A 52 -30.60 -16.39 -15.69
CA ASP A 52 -29.95 -16.49 -17.03
C ASP A 52 -29.06 -15.27 -17.37
N TYR A 53 -29.01 -14.26 -16.48
CA TYR A 53 -28.22 -13.04 -16.61
C TYR A 53 -27.19 -12.93 -15.48
N THR A 54 -25.96 -12.52 -15.80
CA THR A 54 -24.93 -12.22 -14.79
C THR A 54 -25.30 -10.95 -14.01
N ILE A 55 -26.03 -11.12 -12.90
CA ILE A 55 -26.32 -10.03 -11.97
C ILE A 55 -25.22 -10.01 -10.90
N VAL A 56 -24.36 -9.00 -10.92
CA VAL A 56 -23.36 -8.78 -9.87
C VAL A 56 -23.96 -7.92 -8.76
N HIS A 57 -24.17 -8.52 -7.60
CA HIS A 57 -24.53 -7.81 -6.38
C HIS A 57 -23.26 -7.38 -5.63
N THR A 58 -23.29 -6.18 -5.06
CA THR A 58 -22.20 -5.69 -4.20
C THR A 58 -22.74 -5.37 -2.82
N ILE A 59 -22.21 -6.05 -1.80
CA ILE A 59 -22.66 -5.90 -0.42
C ILE A 59 -21.46 -5.58 0.47
N PRO A 60 -21.55 -4.54 1.33
CA PRO A 60 -20.49 -4.23 2.28
C PRO A 60 -20.43 -5.29 3.38
N GLN A 61 -19.23 -5.76 3.69
CA GLN A 61 -18.95 -6.78 4.69
C GLN A 61 -17.71 -6.37 5.49
N ASN A 62 -17.68 -6.70 6.78
CA ASN A 62 -16.44 -6.71 7.54
C ASN A 62 -15.70 -7.99 7.17
N LEU A 63 -14.62 -7.84 6.40
CA LEU A 63 -13.60 -8.87 6.26
C LEU A 63 -12.85 -9.01 7.59
N GLY A 64 -12.05 -10.07 7.70
CA GLY A 64 -11.27 -10.36 8.89
C GLY A 64 -10.16 -9.33 9.15
N GLN A 65 -9.06 -9.79 9.72
CA GLN A 65 -7.92 -8.95 10.05
C GLN A 65 -7.01 -8.73 8.85
N GLY A 66 -6.31 -7.60 8.84
CA GLY A 66 -5.20 -7.37 7.93
C GLY A 66 -4.14 -6.49 8.54
N THR A 67 -2.99 -6.44 7.87
CA THR A 67 -1.81 -5.75 8.36
C THR A 67 -1.17 -4.93 7.25
N ASN A 68 -0.59 -3.79 7.61
CA ASN A 68 0.26 -3.00 6.73
C ASN A 68 1.60 -2.80 7.40
N LEU A 69 2.65 -3.20 6.71
CA LEU A 69 4.03 -2.98 7.13
C LEU A 69 4.69 -2.05 6.10
N GLY A 70 5.40 -1.03 6.57
CA GLY A 70 6.09 -0.11 5.68
C GLY A 70 7.45 0.30 6.22
N PHE A 71 8.32 0.64 5.29
CA PHE A 71 9.68 1.10 5.54
C PHE A 71 10.01 2.22 4.56
N GLU A 72 10.54 3.32 5.08
CA GLU A 72 10.92 4.49 4.30
C GLU A 72 12.33 4.92 4.68
N LEU A 73 13.15 5.15 3.67
CA LEU A 73 14.49 5.70 3.80
C LEU A 73 14.58 6.89 2.86
N THR A 74 14.97 8.04 3.37
CA THR A 74 15.31 9.21 2.56
C THR A 74 16.65 9.75 2.99
N PHE A 75 17.41 10.27 2.03
CA PHE A 75 18.68 10.91 2.32
C PHE A 75 18.91 12.07 1.37
N GLU A 76 19.64 13.05 1.86
CA GLU A 76 20.19 14.17 1.10
C GLU A 76 21.62 14.41 1.57
N GLN A 77 22.52 14.68 0.65
CA GLN A 77 23.92 14.91 0.97
C GLN A 77 24.54 15.85 -0.07
N SER A 78 25.07 16.97 0.40
CA SER A 78 26.09 17.71 -0.34
C SER A 78 27.42 16.96 -0.19
N VAL A 79 27.84 16.26 -1.24
CA VAL A 79 29.10 15.50 -1.23
C VAL A 79 30.30 16.45 -1.23
N ASN A 80 30.16 17.57 -1.93
CA ASN A 80 31.02 18.74 -1.90
C ASN A 80 30.23 19.96 -2.39
N ASP A 81 30.89 21.14 -2.51
CA ASP A 81 30.23 22.39 -2.92
C ASP A 81 29.60 22.34 -4.34
N GLN A 82 30.01 21.36 -5.14
CA GLN A 82 29.59 21.20 -6.53
C GLN A 82 28.62 20.04 -6.73
N TRP A 83 28.50 19.10 -5.80
CA TRP A 83 27.72 17.88 -5.99
C TRP A 83 26.71 17.67 -4.86
N ASN A 84 25.44 17.68 -5.22
CA ASN A 84 24.32 17.36 -4.33
C ASN A 84 23.64 16.07 -4.80
N LEU A 85 23.38 15.18 -3.85
CA LEU A 85 22.71 13.91 -4.06
C LEU A 85 21.51 13.82 -3.12
N ASN A 86 20.37 13.37 -3.62
CA ASN A 86 19.25 12.97 -2.78
C ASN A 86 18.61 11.69 -3.29
N GLY A 87 17.99 10.96 -2.38
CA GLY A 87 17.35 9.70 -2.69
C GLY A 87 16.25 9.35 -1.71
N SER A 88 15.32 8.54 -2.18
CA SER A 88 14.27 7.97 -1.37
C SER A 88 14.01 6.53 -1.79
N PHE A 89 13.83 5.66 -0.81
CA PHE A 89 13.38 4.29 -0.96
C PHE A 89 12.15 4.12 -0.07
N ASN A 90 11.06 3.63 -0.65
CA ASN A 90 9.88 3.27 0.11
C ASN A 90 9.46 1.85 -0.23
N TRP A 91 9.14 1.08 0.80
CA TRP A 91 8.65 -0.28 0.69
C TRP A 91 7.40 -0.42 1.54
N TYR A 92 6.38 -1.08 0.98
CA TYR A 92 5.11 -1.31 1.64
C TYR A 92 4.61 -2.72 1.33
N GLN A 93 4.15 -3.40 2.37
CA GLN A 93 3.48 -4.68 2.29
C GLN A 93 2.10 -4.57 2.93
N ASN A 94 1.08 -4.99 2.20
CA ASN A 94 -0.28 -5.11 2.70
C ASN A 94 -0.68 -6.59 2.68
N THR A 95 -1.13 -7.10 3.82
CA THR A 95 -1.66 -8.44 3.97
C THR A 95 -3.11 -8.35 4.43
N VAL A 96 -4.01 -9.01 3.72
CA VAL A 96 -5.39 -9.25 4.15
C VAL A 96 -5.50 -10.74 4.42
N ASN A 97 -5.82 -11.11 5.66
CA ASN A 97 -5.90 -12.52 6.05
C ASN A 97 -7.05 -13.21 5.30
N SER A 98 -7.01 -14.55 5.26
CA SER A 98 -8.12 -15.31 4.73
C SER A 98 -9.41 -14.97 5.47
N PHE A 99 -10.51 -14.95 4.73
CA PHE A 99 -11.81 -14.63 5.28
C PHE A 99 -12.87 -15.49 4.62
N SER A 100 -13.65 -16.17 5.44
CA SER A 100 -14.83 -16.91 5.01
C SER A 100 -16.06 -16.38 5.72
N GLY A 101 -17.20 -16.45 5.03
CA GLY A 101 -18.44 -15.97 5.57
C GLY A 101 -19.63 -16.48 4.77
N ILE A 102 -20.81 -16.28 5.34
CA ILE A 102 -22.07 -16.60 4.68
C ILE A 102 -22.71 -15.30 4.25
N HIS A 103 -23.02 -15.20 2.97
CA HIS A 103 -23.76 -14.10 2.41
C HIS A 103 -25.22 -14.48 2.24
N ILE A 104 -26.15 -13.71 2.82
CA ILE A 104 -27.57 -14.09 2.90
C ILE A 104 -28.45 -13.54 1.75
N TYR A 105 -27.86 -12.87 0.77
CA TYR A 105 -28.58 -12.24 -0.33
C TYR A 105 -28.00 -12.65 -1.70
N PRO A 106 -28.79 -12.86 -2.76
CA PRO A 106 -30.25 -13.01 -2.77
C PRO A 106 -30.73 -14.29 -2.05
N TYR A 107 -29.84 -15.23 -1.75
CA TYR A 107 -30.04 -16.42 -0.90
C TYR A 107 -28.71 -16.74 -0.17
N PRO A 108 -28.72 -17.57 0.89
CA PRO A 108 -27.49 -17.98 1.60
C PRO A 108 -26.48 -18.65 0.67
N GLN A 109 -25.30 -18.05 0.53
CA GLN A 109 -24.16 -18.57 -0.21
C GLN A 109 -22.89 -18.39 0.62
N ASP A 110 -22.08 -19.43 0.70
CA ASP A 110 -20.76 -19.35 1.30
C ASP A 110 -19.79 -18.64 0.35
N PHE A 111 -18.90 -17.83 0.90
CA PHE A 111 -17.77 -17.28 0.17
C PHE A 111 -16.50 -17.45 1.00
N GLU A 112 -15.39 -17.65 0.29
CA GLU A 112 -14.07 -17.76 0.88
C GLU A 112 -13.08 -16.96 0.04
N PHE A 113 -12.28 -16.15 0.72
CA PHE A 113 -11.13 -15.47 0.16
C PHE A 113 -9.88 -16.01 0.83
N GLY A 114 -8.91 -16.45 0.03
CA GLY A 114 -7.58 -16.78 0.53
C GLY A 114 -6.84 -15.54 1.05
N GLU A 115 -5.77 -15.76 1.80
CA GLU A 115 -4.88 -14.67 2.21
C GLU A 115 -4.34 -13.95 0.97
N SER A 116 -4.44 -12.62 0.97
CA SER A 116 -3.88 -11.78 -0.08
C SER A 116 -2.72 -10.98 0.48
N LYS A 117 -1.55 -11.13 -0.14
CA LYS A 117 -0.33 -10.41 0.23
C LYS A 117 0.18 -9.62 -0.96
N ASN A 118 0.18 -8.30 -0.85
CA ASN A 118 0.68 -7.40 -1.88
C ASN A 118 1.94 -6.67 -1.38
N ASN A 119 2.99 -6.72 -2.20
CA ASN A 119 4.29 -6.15 -1.89
C ASN A 119 4.65 -5.11 -2.95
N THR A 120 4.99 -3.89 -2.53
CA THR A 120 5.35 -2.82 -3.45
C THR A 120 6.54 -2.03 -2.92
N TRP A 121 7.33 -1.50 -3.85
CA TRP A 121 8.43 -0.60 -3.53
C TRP A 121 8.65 0.43 -4.63
N ASN A 122 9.27 1.54 -4.26
CA ASN A 122 9.72 2.57 -5.18
C ASN A 122 11.06 3.15 -4.74
N ILE A 123 11.85 3.56 -5.74
CA ILE A 123 13.15 4.20 -5.55
C ILE A 123 13.15 5.48 -6.37
N LYS A 124 13.58 6.59 -5.75
CA LYS A 124 13.89 7.85 -6.43
C LYS A 124 15.32 8.21 -6.12
N LEU A 125 16.09 8.60 -7.13
CA LEU A 125 17.45 9.11 -6.98
C LEU A 125 17.59 10.36 -7.83
N ASN A 126 18.09 11.44 -7.24
CA ASN A 126 18.40 12.65 -7.98
C ASN A 126 19.80 13.13 -7.63
N THR A 127 20.53 13.59 -8.63
CA THR A 127 21.86 14.19 -8.47
C THR A 127 21.93 15.49 -9.24
N ASN A 128 22.54 16.51 -8.64
CA ASN A 128 22.87 17.78 -9.28
C ASN A 128 24.37 18.05 -9.15
N ILE A 129 25.05 18.30 -10.26
CA ILE A 129 26.48 18.56 -10.35
C ILE A 129 26.69 19.92 -11.03
N LYS A 130 27.30 20.85 -10.30
CA LYS A 130 27.77 22.13 -10.82
C LYS A 130 29.09 21.93 -11.55
N LEU A 131 29.12 22.27 -12.83
CA LEU A 131 30.28 22.16 -13.71
C LEU A 131 30.97 23.53 -13.87
N PRO A 132 32.25 23.57 -14.30
CA PRO A 132 32.88 24.81 -14.76
C PRO A 132 32.06 25.48 -15.87
N TRP A 133 32.22 26.80 -16.03
CA TRP A 133 31.49 27.62 -17.02
C TRP A 133 30.02 27.95 -16.70
N LYS A 134 29.64 27.94 -15.42
CA LYS A 134 28.26 28.24 -14.97
C LYS A 134 27.22 27.26 -15.54
N THR A 135 27.62 26.01 -15.75
CA THR A 135 26.74 24.93 -16.23
C THR A 135 26.34 24.04 -15.06
N GLU A 136 25.12 23.51 -15.07
CA GLU A 136 24.65 22.51 -14.11
C GLU A 136 24.16 21.26 -14.85
N PHE A 137 24.49 20.09 -14.32
CA PHE A 137 24.02 18.80 -14.79
C PHE A 137 23.12 18.16 -13.74
N GLN A 138 21.88 17.86 -14.13
CA GLN A 138 20.91 17.21 -13.26
C GLN A 138 20.47 15.88 -13.87
N LEU A 139 20.46 14.84 -13.05
CA LEU A 139 19.98 13.51 -13.43
C LEU A 139 19.01 13.00 -12.36
N ALA A 140 17.87 12.50 -12.83
CA ALA A 140 16.81 11.92 -12.01
C ALA A 140 16.50 10.50 -12.50
N GLY A 141 16.38 9.57 -11.55
CA GLY A 141 16.01 8.18 -11.79
C GLY A 141 14.82 7.78 -10.93
N TYR A 142 13.87 7.07 -11.53
CA TYR A 142 12.69 6.56 -10.84
C TYR A 142 12.45 5.09 -11.18
N LEU A 143 12.34 4.24 -10.15
CA LEU A 143 12.09 2.81 -10.29
C LEU A 143 10.88 2.41 -9.45
N LEU A 144 10.04 1.57 -10.03
CA LEU A 144 8.84 1.02 -9.41
C LEU A 144 8.85 -0.49 -9.49
N CYS A 145 8.33 -1.14 -8.45
CA CYS A 145 7.96 -2.54 -8.54
C CYS A 145 6.77 -2.73 -9.49
N THR A 146 6.75 -3.84 -10.25
CA THR A 146 5.57 -4.29 -10.99
C THR A 146 4.44 -4.56 -10.01
N ARG A 147 3.36 -3.78 -10.10
CA ARG A 147 2.21 -3.89 -9.20
C ARG A 147 1.34 -5.08 -9.61
N TYR A 148 1.19 -6.08 -8.75
CA TYR A 148 0.16 -7.10 -8.92
C TYR A 148 -1.18 -6.49 -8.51
N ILE A 149 -2.01 -6.14 -9.49
CA ILE A 149 -3.43 -5.87 -9.26
C ILE A 149 -4.08 -7.24 -9.44
N PRO A 150 -4.67 -7.86 -8.40
CA PRO A 150 -5.52 -9.02 -8.62
C PRO A 150 -6.61 -8.54 -9.57
N ALA A 151 -6.61 -9.04 -10.81
CA ALA A 151 -7.75 -8.88 -11.67
C ALA A 151 -8.93 -9.45 -10.88
N GLY A 152 -9.94 -8.61 -10.59
CA GLY A 152 -11.19 -9.11 -10.04
C GLY A 152 -11.64 -10.26 -10.93
N GLY A 153 -11.66 -11.46 -10.35
CA GLY A 153 -12.00 -12.68 -11.08
C GLY A 153 -13.40 -12.57 -11.69
N ASN A 154 -13.51 -13.19 -12.86
CA ASN A 154 -14.67 -13.33 -13.76
C ASN A 154 -16.05 -13.37 -13.09
#